data_AF-A0A2D9P535-F1
#
_entry.id   AF-A0A2D9P535-F1
#
_cell.length_a   1.000
_cell.length_b   1.000
_cell.length_c   1.000
_cell.angle_alpha   90.00
_cell.angle_beta   90.00
_cell.angle_gamma   90.00
#
_symmetry.space_group_name_H-M   'P 1'
#
loop_
_entity.id
_entity.type
_entity.pdbx_description
1 polymer ?
#
loop_
_entity_poly.entity_id
_entity_poly.type
_entity_poly.pdbx_seq_one_letter_code
_entity_poly.pdbx_strand_id
1 'polypeptide(L)'
;MKNLKLILICMLFVIGCDETDELDNIIDGIDDIPLSEDGMLEGSFQFTGVIIYENTECSGTAITSVCNVGDGDIGEISESVCDSLGGSMIPLIDLFTDGDPTCAPYLIFGNDGSFINPDCDTHSYTIDSTFAVQIDESECEDQDGNDIENITTQAACDSIGGNWDSEILNGFLNTLDGSVVINGIDEGGCDNDEYVNEYDCYDAGYDWEDSGCYQYTLTYAPDHDGTCTGEDPCDDGSSGCESDDDCEDGEECSDGECIYYEAGGDECESDNNLLNGTFQFTDFVMFEGESCDGVGITGICPSDESVTDENACEAVCMNLYTYEIIDASDQSECENAGGMWWGWMSYLDILETEDGRTPFIILSDDGSFTNPDCGLGTYSIDSTGTNITIYETECEDQDGNEFDDILTEADCDSIGGDWDVEMIYGSYEGCEMTIEFSDSAGCYDCDGCNDDGSDSVSSEECDAVTTMEECDNLCGYWEEAYCQRMVLTYDPNHDGICIESDDDECESDDDCMFSESYNDENSNGQYDEGESFNDENGNGQYDLGEECIDGECVGQSSIMLFGKRVNIK
;
A
#
# COMPACT_ATOMS: atom_id res chain seq x y z
N MET A 1 31.62 -80.49 -22.68
CA MET A 1 31.97 -81.63 -21.81
C MET A 1 32.17 -81.11 -20.39
N LYS A 2 31.35 -81.61 -19.45
CA LYS A 2 31.53 -81.64 -17.98
C LYS A 2 31.60 -80.26 -17.28
N ASN A 3 30.70 -79.91 -16.35
CA ASN A 3 30.31 -80.73 -15.21
C ASN A 3 28.86 -80.51 -14.75
N LEU A 4 28.28 -81.63 -14.35
CA LEU A 4 27.00 -81.85 -13.68
C LEU A 4 27.26 -82.00 -12.16
N LYS A 5 26.44 -81.36 -11.32
CA LYS A 5 26.05 -81.78 -9.95
C LYS A 5 24.68 -81.11 -9.70
N LEU A 6 23.53 -81.75 -9.85
CA LEU A 6 22.86 -82.71 -8.95
C LEU A 6 22.94 -82.31 -7.46
N ILE A 7 21.82 -81.82 -6.90
CA ILE A 7 21.20 -82.34 -5.68
C ILE A 7 19.67 -82.15 -5.78
N LEU A 8 19.00 -83.25 -5.50
CA LEU A 8 17.57 -83.52 -5.38
C LEU A 8 17.18 -83.31 -3.91
N ILE A 9 16.13 -82.54 -3.60
CA ILE A 9 15.25 -82.73 -2.43
C ILE A 9 13.81 -82.43 -2.84
N CYS A 10 12.92 -83.33 -2.41
CA CYS A 10 11.49 -83.35 -2.65
C CYS A 10 10.76 -82.32 -1.77
N MET A 11 9.61 -81.81 -2.21
CA MET A 11 8.32 -82.03 -1.54
C MET A 11 7.18 -81.38 -2.35
N LEU A 12 6.26 -82.22 -2.83
CA LEU A 12 4.89 -81.80 -3.11
C LEU A 12 4.18 -81.61 -1.77
N PHE A 13 3.81 -80.38 -1.44
CA PHE A 13 2.68 -80.06 -0.59
C PHE A 13 1.78 -79.08 -1.34
N VAL A 14 0.49 -79.38 -1.34
CA VAL A 14 -0.61 -78.59 -1.89
C VAL A 14 -0.97 -77.50 -0.89
N ILE A 15 -0.85 -76.23 -1.27
CA ILE A 15 -1.53 -75.04 -0.71
C ILE A 15 -1.64 -74.09 -1.92
N GLY A 16 -2.83 -73.88 -2.49
CA GLY A 16 -3.67 -72.72 -2.18
C GLY A 16 -3.40 -71.64 -3.22
N CYS A 17 -4.37 -71.33 -4.08
CA CYS A 17 -4.30 -70.14 -4.92
C CYS A 17 -4.31 -68.92 -4.00
N ASP A 18 -3.25 -68.14 -4.02
CA ASP A 18 -3.26 -66.70 -3.73
C ASP A 18 -2.09 -66.12 -4.54
N GLU A 19 -2.43 -65.42 -5.62
CA GLU A 19 -1.48 -64.64 -6.43
C GLU A 19 -1.55 -63.21 -5.92
N THR A 20 -0.87 -62.90 -4.80
CA THR A 20 -0.62 -61.52 -4.32
C THR A 20 0.70 -61.37 -3.54
N ASP A 21 1.25 -62.42 -2.92
CA ASP A 21 2.32 -62.23 -1.91
C ASP A 21 3.78 -62.21 -2.43
N GLU A 22 4.03 -61.98 -3.73
CA GLU A 22 5.42 -61.77 -4.21
C GLU A 22 5.87 -60.29 -4.24
N LEU A 23 4.97 -59.31 -4.08
CA LEU A 23 5.38 -57.91 -3.83
C LEU A 23 5.70 -57.64 -2.34
N ASP A 24 5.02 -58.30 -1.41
CA ASP A 24 5.20 -58.07 0.04
C ASP A 24 6.59 -58.40 0.57
N ASN A 25 7.36 -59.26 -0.10
CA ASN A 25 8.66 -59.73 0.42
C ASN A 25 9.88 -58.93 -0.06
N ILE A 26 9.69 -57.87 -0.87
CA ILE A 26 10.77 -56.93 -1.24
C ILE A 26 10.71 -55.64 -0.38
N ILE A 27 9.57 -55.34 0.25
CA ILE A 27 9.29 -54.08 0.97
C ILE A 27 9.25 -54.29 2.50
N ASP A 28 9.79 -55.38 3.04
CA ASP A 28 9.74 -55.67 4.50
C ASP A 28 10.83 -54.92 5.31
N GLY A 29 11.17 -53.69 4.89
CA GLY A 29 12.23 -52.89 5.50
C GLY A 29 12.20 -51.38 5.22
N ILE A 30 11.22 -50.89 4.47
CA ILE A 30 10.95 -49.46 4.24
C ILE A 30 9.43 -49.33 4.42
N ASP A 31 8.98 -49.01 5.64
CA ASP A 31 7.55 -48.85 5.99
C ASP A 31 6.88 -47.64 5.30
N ASP A 32 7.62 -46.89 4.47
CA ASP A 32 7.24 -45.54 4.01
C ASP A 32 7.38 -45.34 2.48
N ILE A 33 7.27 -46.39 1.65
CA ILE A 33 7.13 -46.16 0.20
C ILE A 33 5.66 -45.81 -0.08
N PRO A 34 5.37 -44.65 -0.70
CA PRO A 34 4.00 -44.16 -0.93
C PRO A 34 3.31 -44.88 -2.09
N LEU A 35 3.16 -46.20 -1.97
CA LEU A 35 2.42 -47.04 -2.90
C LEU A 35 1.12 -47.53 -2.26
N SER A 36 0.02 -47.34 -2.96
CA SER A 36 -1.28 -47.95 -2.65
C SER A 36 -1.22 -49.48 -2.75
N GLU A 37 -2.25 -50.17 -2.26
CA GLU A 37 -2.38 -51.64 -2.34
C GLU A 37 -2.30 -52.17 -3.80
N ASP A 38 -2.66 -51.34 -4.78
CA ASP A 38 -2.62 -51.67 -6.21
C ASP A 38 -1.28 -51.30 -6.88
N GLY A 39 -0.30 -50.78 -6.12
CA GLY A 39 1.03 -50.41 -6.61
C GLY A 39 1.08 -49.07 -7.36
N MET A 40 0.04 -48.25 -7.23
CA MET A 40 0.01 -46.86 -7.70
C MET A 40 0.63 -45.93 -6.66
N LEU A 41 1.21 -44.81 -7.09
CA LEU A 41 1.65 -43.77 -6.16
C LEU A 41 0.43 -43.19 -5.42
N GLU A 42 0.58 -42.88 -4.14
CA GLU A 42 -0.50 -42.26 -3.36
C GLU A 42 0.07 -41.26 -2.36
N GLY A 43 -0.39 -40.02 -2.46
CA GLY A 43 -0.09 -38.94 -1.53
C GLY A 43 0.66 -37.77 -2.16
N SER A 44 1.17 -36.90 -1.29
CA SER A 44 1.74 -35.61 -1.63
C SER A 44 3.27 -35.70 -1.71
N PHE A 45 3.87 -35.00 -2.67
CA PHE A 45 5.30 -34.97 -2.86
C PHE A 45 5.77 -33.54 -3.05
N GLN A 46 6.79 -33.16 -2.30
CA GLN A 46 7.36 -31.81 -2.35
C GLN A 46 8.57 -31.77 -3.28
N PHE A 47 8.75 -30.67 -4.01
CA PHE A 47 10.00 -30.43 -4.74
C PHE A 47 11.18 -30.29 -3.77
N THR A 48 12.25 -31.02 -4.04
CA THR A 48 13.46 -31.05 -3.19
C THR A 48 14.76 -30.90 -3.97
N GLY A 49 14.66 -30.75 -5.30
CA GLY A 49 15.81 -30.49 -6.15
C GLY A 49 15.40 -30.22 -7.59
N VAL A 50 16.10 -29.28 -8.21
CA VAL A 50 15.97 -28.93 -9.63
C VAL A 50 17.33 -28.99 -10.28
N ILE A 51 17.40 -29.58 -11.46
CA ILE A 51 18.61 -29.69 -12.27
C ILE A 51 18.25 -29.43 -13.73
N ILE A 52 19.05 -28.62 -14.42
CA ILE A 52 18.88 -28.33 -15.84
C ILE A 52 20.04 -28.93 -16.64
N TYR A 53 19.74 -29.43 -17.84
CA TYR A 53 20.70 -29.89 -18.82
C TYR A 53 20.49 -29.12 -20.13
N GLU A 54 21.58 -28.63 -20.73
CA GLU A 54 21.61 -28.00 -22.06
C GLU A 54 21.40 -29.04 -23.20
N ASN A 55 20.62 -30.10 -22.95
CA ASN A 55 20.26 -31.10 -23.94
C ASN A 55 19.00 -31.85 -23.54
N THR A 56 18.26 -32.32 -24.55
CA THR A 56 17.01 -33.07 -24.40
C THR A 56 17.17 -34.52 -23.91
N GLU A 57 18.41 -35.01 -23.71
CA GLU A 57 18.66 -36.36 -23.17
C GLU A 57 18.81 -36.37 -21.63
N CYS A 58 18.72 -35.21 -20.97
CA CYS A 58 18.87 -35.06 -19.52
C CYS A 58 20.17 -35.68 -18.99
N SER A 59 21.26 -35.51 -19.75
CA SER A 59 22.52 -36.19 -19.47
C SER A 59 23.73 -35.28 -19.59
N GLY A 60 24.83 -35.65 -18.93
CA GLY A 60 26.08 -34.90 -19.00
C GLY A 60 26.29 -33.99 -17.79
N THR A 61 26.83 -32.79 -18.04
CA THR A 61 27.06 -31.80 -16.98
C THR A 61 25.75 -31.10 -16.67
N ALA A 62 25.29 -31.28 -15.44
CA ALA A 62 24.11 -30.65 -14.91
C ALA A 62 24.41 -29.21 -14.45
N ILE A 63 23.49 -28.30 -14.72
CA ILE A 63 23.37 -27.00 -14.06
C ILE A 63 22.53 -27.23 -12.82
N THR A 64 23.08 -26.90 -11.65
CA THR A 64 22.45 -27.11 -10.33
C THR A 64 22.36 -25.83 -9.52
N SER A 65 22.96 -24.75 -10.03
CA SER A 65 23.00 -23.45 -9.40
C SER A 65 23.28 -22.37 -10.45
N VAL A 66 22.81 -21.16 -10.19
CA VAL A 66 23.02 -19.95 -11.00
C VAL A 66 23.80 -18.91 -10.21
N CYS A 67 24.40 -17.94 -10.89
CA CYS A 67 25.08 -16.84 -10.22
C CYS A 67 24.14 -15.64 -10.03
N ASN A 68 24.01 -15.15 -8.80
CA ASN A 68 23.35 -13.88 -8.48
C ASN A 68 24.43 -12.82 -8.17
N VAL A 69 24.46 -11.73 -8.96
CA VAL A 69 25.40 -10.60 -8.80
C VAL A 69 24.77 -9.33 -8.22
N GLY A 70 23.49 -9.36 -7.81
CA GLY A 70 22.83 -8.27 -7.08
C GLY A 70 22.15 -7.19 -7.91
N ASP A 71 22.11 -7.31 -9.24
CA ASP A 71 21.49 -6.35 -10.16
C ASP A 71 20.46 -7.03 -11.10
N GLY A 72 19.72 -8.05 -10.64
CA GLY A 72 18.74 -8.81 -11.45
C GLY A 72 19.33 -9.74 -12.53
N ASP A 73 20.58 -9.54 -12.96
CA ASP A 73 21.25 -10.37 -13.96
C ASP A 73 21.64 -11.76 -13.41
N ILE A 74 20.75 -12.75 -13.57
CA ILE A 74 21.04 -14.15 -13.30
C ILE A 74 21.79 -14.77 -14.49
N GLY A 75 23.06 -15.11 -14.30
CA GLY A 75 23.91 -15.63 -15.38
C GLY A 75 24.38 -17.07 -15.16
N GLU A 76 24.35 -17.89 -16.22
CA GLU A 76 24.96 -19.23 -16.28
C GLU A 76 26.49 -19.15 -16.39
N ILE A 77 27.14 -18.58 -15.38
CA ILE A 77 28.59 -18.43 -15.33
C ILE A 77 29.21 -19.34 -14.27
N SER A 78 30.44 -19.79 -14.51
CA SER A 78 31.13 -20.64 -13.54
C SER A 78 31.28 -19.94 -12.20
N GLU A 79 31.27 -20.69 -11.09
CA GLU A 79 31.53 -20.20 -9.73
C GLU A 79 32.74 -19.25 -9.65
N SER A 80 33.84 -19.59 -10.32
CA SER A 80 35.05 -18.74 -10.32
C SER A 80 34.87 -17.37 -11.00
N VAL A 81 33.92 -17.26 -11.92
CA VAL A 81 33.56 -15.99 -12.58
C VAL A 81 32.54 -15.26 -11.69
N CYS A 82 31.56 -15.97 -11.12
CA CYS A 82 30.60 -15.43 -10.16
C CYS A 82 31.30 -14.74 -8.98
N ASP A 83 32.24 -15.44 -8.34
CA ASP A 83 33.08 -14.91 -7.27
C ASP A 83 33.87 -13.67 -7.68
N SER A 84 34.29 -13.60 -8.96
CA SER A 84 35.09 -12.50 -9.48
C SER A 84 34.29 -11.22 -9.73
N LEU A 85 32.98 -11.38 -9.93
CA LEU A 85 32.01 -10.29 -10.06
C LEU A 85 31.46 -9.87 -8.69
N GLY A 86 31.74 -10.62 -7.63
CA GLY A 86 31.21 -10.36 -6.29
C GLY A 86 29.86 -11.01 -6.02
N GLY A 87 29.39 -11.88 -6.92
CA GLY A 87 28.14 -12.62 -6.79
C GLY A 87 28.25 -13.87 -5.92
N SER A 88 27.10 -14.52 -5.71
CA SER A 88 26.97 -15.80 -5.00
C SER A 88 26.28 -16.84 -5.87
N MET A 89 26.72 -18.10 -5.78
CA MET A 89 26.02 -19.21 -6.43
C MET A 89 24.77 -19.58 -5.61
N ILE A 90 23.59 -19.52 -6.22
CA ILE A 90 22.31 -19.91 -5.64
C ILE A 90 21.89 -21.26 -6.24
N PRO A 91 21.62 -22.30 -5.44
CA PRO A 91 21.03 -23.55 -5.91
C PRO A 91 19.76 -23.31 -6.72
N LEU A 92 19.54 -24.06 -7.80
CA LEU A 92 18.34 -23.86 -8.63
C LEU A 92 17.05 -24.01 -7.83
N ILE A 93 16.99 -24.98 -6.89
CA ILE A 93 15.81 -25.16 -6.04
C ILE A 93 15.53 -23.92 -5.18
N ASP A 94 16.55 -23.19 -4.73
CA ASP A 94 16.37 -22.01 -3.88
C ASP A 94 15.79 -20.83 -4.68
N LEU A 95 15.83 -20.85 -6.01
CA LEU A 95 15.15 -19.86 -6.87
C LEU A 95 13.63 -20.06 -6.92
N PHE A 96 13.15 -21.28 -6.64
CA PHE A 96 11.71 -21.61 -6.60
C PHE A 96 11.13 -21.48 -5.20
N THR A 97 11.97 -21.22 -4.20
CA THR A 97 11.57 -21.29 -2.80
C THR A 97 12.09 -20.11 -1.99
N ASP A 98 12.75 -19.14 -2.63
CA ASP A 98 13.49 -18.05 -2.00
C ASP A 98 14.39 -18.49 -0.82
N GLY A 99 14.96 -19.68 -0.96
CA GLY A 99 15.78 -20.31 0.07
C GLY A 99 15.03 -20.88 1.29
N ASP A 100 13.70 -20.76 1.36
CA ASP A 100 12.86 -21.43 2.35
C ASP A 100 12.29 -22.77 1.80
N PRO A 101 12.81 -23.93 2.22
CA PRO A 101 12.33 -25.23 1.74
C PRO A 101 10.87 -25.54 2.11
N THR A 102 10.23 -24.77 3.01
CA THR A 102 8.81 -24.92 3.29
C THR A 102 7.93 -24.38 2.17
N CYS A 103 8.47 -23.49 1.33
CA CYS A 103 7.77 -22.94 0.18
C CYS A 103 7.72 -23.87 -1.04
N ALA A 104 8.53 -24.93 -1.07
CA ALA A 104 8.59 -25.77 -2.27
C ALA A 104 7.20 -26.36 -2.57
N PRO A 105 6.69 -26.25 -3.82
CA PRO A 105 5.34 -26.67 -4.16
C PRO A 105 5.14 -28.17 -3.97
N TYR A 106 3.87 -28.58 -3.99
CA TYR A 106 3.48 -29.97 -3.83
C TYR A 106 2.82 -30.50 -5.11
N LEU A 107 3.13 -31.76 -5.44
CA LEU A 107 2.41 -32.56 -6.41
C LEU A 107 1.63 -33.64 -5.70
N ILE A 108 0.43 -33.95 -6.18
CA ILE A 108 -0.44 -34.96 -5.54
C ILE A 108 -0.70 -36.10 -6.51
N PHE A 109 -0.30 -37.31 -6.11
CA PHE A 109 -0.58 -38.54 -6.84
C PHE A 109 -1.78 -39.26 -6.21
N GLY A 110 -2.82 -39.48 -7.01
CA GLY A 110 -4.00 -40.25 -6.65
C GLY A 110 -3.82 -41.74 -6.92
N ASN A 111 -4.41 -42.58 -6.06
CA ASN A 111 -4.40 -44.04 -6.26
C ASN A 111 -5.22 -44.51 -7.48
N ASP A 112 -6.02 -43.64 -8.09
CA ASP A 112 -6.83 -43.88 -9.28
C ASP A 112 -6.12 -43.49 -10.59
N GLY A 113 -4.87 -42.99 -10.49
CA GLY A 113 -4.11 -42.50 -11.63
C GLY A 113 -4.30 -41.01 -11.91
N SER A 114 -4.97 -40.25 -11.04
CA SER A 114 -5.01 -38.79 -11.12
C SER A 114 -3.69 -38.18 -10.66
N PHE A 115 -3.26 -37.11 -11.31
CA PHE A 115 -2.14 -36.27 -10.91
C PHE A 115 -2.65 -34.85 -10.76
N ILE A 116 -2.24 -34.15 -9.71
CA ILE A 116 -2.55 -32.72 -9.52
C ILE A 116 -1.23 -31.98 -9.50
N ASN A 117 -1.07 -31.03 -10.42
CA ASN A 117 0.10 -30.15 -10.52
C ASN A 117 0.04 -29.02 -9.46
N PRO A 118 1.06 -28.14 -9.35
CA PRO A 118 1.03 -27.03 -8.39
C PRO A 118 -0.11 -26.04 -8.63
N ASP A 119 -0.53 -25.87 -9.89
CA ASP A 119 -1.62 -24.98 -10.32
C ASP A 119 -3.02 -25.56 -10.06
N CYS A 120 -3.10 -26.72 -9.40
CA CYS A 120 -4.31 -27.48 -9.11
C CYS A 120 -5.04 -28.06 -10.33
N ASP A 121 -4.39 -28.10 -11.49
CA ASP A 121 -4.89 -28.79 -12.65
C ASP A 121 -4.76 -30.30 -12.50
N THR A 122 -5.82 -30.98 -12.91
CA THR A 122 -5.92 -32.43 -12.78
C THR A 122 -5.59 -33.11 -14.09
N HIS A 123 -4.46 -33.80 -14.08
CA HIS A 123 -3.97 -34.61 -15.19
C HIS A 123 -3.99 -36.10 -14.84
N SER A 124 -3.41 -36.92 -15.72
CA SER A 124 -3.29 -38.36 -15.50
C SER A 124 -1.84 -38.79 -15.41
N TYR A 125 -1.57 -39.80 -14.60
CA TYR A 125 -0.27 -40.45 -14.57
C TYR A 125 -0.41 -41.97 -14.61
N THR A 126 0.67 -42.62 -15.03
CA THR A 126 0.81 -44.06 -14.97
C THR A 126 2.13 -44.42 -14.32
N ILE A 127 2.15 -45.55 -13.62
CA ILE A 127 3.38 -46.18 -13.14
C ILE A 127 3.42 -47.63 -13.62
N ASP A 128 4.54 -48.04 -14.20
CA ASP A 128 4.71 -49.38 -14.73
C ASP A 128 5.43 -50.34 -13.76
N SER A 129 5.53 -51.62 -14.14
CA SER A 129 6.19 -52.64 -13.32
C SER A 129 7.70 -52.42 -13.13
N THR A 130 8.29 -51.47 -13.85
CA THR A 130 9.69 -51.05 -13.69
C THR A 130 9.82 -49.80 -12.84
N PHE A 131 8.72 -49.28 -12.27
CA PHE A 131 8.64 -48.03 -11.53
C PHE A 131 8.90 -46.78 -12.39
N ALA A 132 8.76 -46.90 -13.71
CA ALA A 132 8.73 -45.75 -14.59
C ALA A 132 7.40 -45.03 -14.40
N VAL A 133 7.47 -43.74 -14.10
CA VAL A 133 6.32 -42.83 -13.96
C VAL A 133 6.18 -42.07 -15.27
N GLN A 134 4.97 -41.92 -15.77
CA GLN A 134 4.68 -41.06 -16.91
C GLN A 134 3.48 -40.20 -16.56
N ILE A 135 3.64 -38.89 -16.64
CA ILE A 135 2.58 -37.90 -16.41
C ILE A 135 2.21 -37.33 -17.78
N ASP A 136 0.92 -37.22 -18.03
CA ASP A 136 0.34 -36.73 -19.26
C ASP A 136 -0.38 -35.42 -18.96
N GLU A 137 0.34 -34.31 -19.17
CA GLU A 137 -0.16 -32.93 -18.98
C GLU A 137 -0.75 -32.37 -20.28
N SER A 138 -0.93 -33.21 -21.30
CA SER A 138 -1.51 -32.80 -22.58
C SER A 138 -2.89 -32.14 -22.42
N GLU A 139 -3.08 -31.04 -23.14
CA GLU A 139 -4.29 -30.24 -23.11
C GLU A 139 -4.83 -29.91 -24.50
N CYS A 140 -5.99 -29.25 -24.52
CA CYS A 140 -6.70 -28.91 -25.74
C CYS A 140 -6.97 -27.41 -25.77
N GLU A 141 -6.41 -26.73 -26.75
CA GLU A 141 -6.58 -25.29 -26.94
C GLU A 141 -7.63 -25.00 -28.02
N ASP A 142 -8.22 -23.80 -27.97
CA ASP A 142 -9.02 -23.26 -29.05
C ASP A 142 -8.17 -22.65 -30.18
N GLN A 143 -8.78 -21.88 -31.08
CA GLN A 143 -8.05 -21.27 -32.20
C GLN A 143 -7.30 -19.99 -31.83
N ASP A 144 -7.62 -19.47 -30.65
CA ASP A 144 -7.05 -18.25 -30.10
C ASP A 144 -5.97 -18.60 -29.04
N GLY A 145 -5.72 -19.89 -28.79
CA GLY A 145 -4.71 -20.39 -27.85
C GLY A 145 -5.21 -20.54 -26.42
N ASN A 146 -6.52 -20.54 -26.17
CA ASN A 146 -7.07 -20.70 -24.82
C ASN A 146 -7.44 -22.16 -24.52
N ASP A 147 -7.19 -22.60 -23.29
CA ASP A 147 -7.51 -23.96 -22.86
C ASP A 147 -9.00 -24.26 -22.85
N ILE A 148 -9.32 -25.47 -23.30
CA ILE A 148 -10.67 -26.01 -23.35
C ILE A 148 -10.78 -27.09 -22.28
N GLU A 149 -11.29 -26.67 -21.12
CA GLU A 149 -11.47 -27.54 -19.98
C GLU A 149 -12.27 -28.83 -20.30
N ASN A 150 -11.99 -29.88 -19.52
CA ASN A 150 -12.69 -31.16 -19.55
C ASN A 150 -12.50 -31.98 -20.84
N ILE A 151 -11.46 -31.69 -21.64
CA ILE A 151 -11.08 -32.46 -22.82
C ILE A 151 -9.77 -33.18 -22.58
N THR A 152 -9.86 -34.46 -22.21
CA THR A 152 -8.69 -35.27 -21.82
C THR A 152 -8.17 -36.19 -22.94
N THR A 153 -8.59 -35.97 -24.19
CA THR A 153 -8.10 -36.78 -25.32
C THR A 153 -8.00 -35.97 -26.61
N GLN A 154 -6.91 -36.18 -27.36
CA GLN A 154 -6.71 -35.61 -28.70
C GLN A 154 -7.92 -35.81 -29.62
N ALA A 155 -8.53 -37.00 -29.62
CA ALA A 155 -9.68 -37.29 -30.47
C ALA A 155 -10.92 -36.45 -30.13
N ALA A 156 -11.10 -36.08 -28.85
CA ALA A 156 -12.16 -35.18 -28.43
C ALA A 156 -11.83 -33.73 -28.80
N CYS A 157 -10.57 -33.31 -28.65
CA CYS A 157 -10.08 -32.00 -29.06
C CYS A 157 -10.26 -31.76 -30.57
N ASP A 158 -9.79 -32.71 -31.39
CA ASP A 158 -9.97 -32.71 -32.85
C ASP A 158 -11.46 -32.60 -33.25
N SER A 159 -12.36 -33.19 -32.45
CA SER A 159 -13.79 -33.26 -32.78
C SER A 159 -14.51 -31.93 -32.63
N ILE A 160 -13.98 -31.04 -31.79
CA ILE A 160 -14.46 -29.68 -31.62
C ILE A 160 -13.65 -28.67 -32.44
N GLY A 161 -12.56 -29.13 -33.05
CA GLY A 161 -11.67 -28.31 -33.89
C GLY A 161 -10.65 -27.51 -33.09
N GLY A 162 -10.32 -27.95 -31.87
CA GLY A 162 -9.21 -27.42 -31.09
C GLY A 162 -7.86 -27.96 -31.54
N ASN A 163 -6.80 -27.40 -30.99
CA ASN A 163 -5.41 -27.84 -31.13
C ASN A 163 -5.03 -28.69 -29.92
N TRP A 164 -4.38 -29.84 -30.13
CA TRP A 164 -3.96 -30.70 -29.02
C TRP A 164 -2.49 -30.45 -28.76
N ASP A 165 -2.20 -29.86 -27.60
CA ASP A 165 -0.84 -29.77 -27.11
C ASP A 165 -0.48 -31.03 -26.31
N SER A 166 0.71 -31.56 -26.56
CA SER A 166 1.11 -32.88 -26.09
C SER A 166 2.32 -32.79 -25.19
N GLU A 167 2.09 -32.58 -23.89
CA GLU A 167 3.14 -32.56 -22.88
C GLU A 167 3.19 -33.89 -22.10
N ILE A 168 4.33 -34.58 -22.20
CA ILE A 168 4.55 -35.87 -21.54
C ILE A 168 5.82 -35.82 -20.71
N LEU A 169 5.67 -35.81 -19.39
CA LEU A 169 6.76 -35.87 -18.44
C LEU A 169 7.08 -37.34 -18.11
N ASN A 170 8.38 -37.66 -18.04
CA ASN A 170 8.84 -39.02 -17.79
C ASN A 170 9.71 -39.08 -16.54
N GLY A 171 9.42 -40.03 -15.66
CA GLY A 171 10.06 -40.14 -14.37
C GLY A 171 10.28 -41.57 -13.88
N PHE A 172 10.79 -41.67 -12.66
CA PHE A 172 11.09 -42.93 -12.00
C PHE A 172 10.91 -42.82 -10.49
N LEU A 173 10.21 -43.79 -9.88
CA LEU A 173 10.12 -43.94 -8.43
C LEU A 173 11.34 -44.71 -7.91
N ASN A 174 12.13 -44.06 -7.07
CA ASN A 174 13.22 -44.69 -6.34
C ASN A 174 12.68 -45.50 -5.15
N THR A 175 12.67 -46.82 -5.30
CA THR A 175 12.15 -47.74 -4.28
C THR A 175 13.02 -47.84 -3.01
N LEU A 176 14.17 -47.15 -2.93
CA LEU A 176 15.03 -47.17 -1.73
C LEU A 176 14.65 -46.10 -0.71
N ASP A 177 14.12 -44.97 -1.17
CA ASP A 177 13.80 -43.79 -0.35
C ASP A 177 12.43 -43.19 -0.65
N GLY A 178 11.69 -43.72 -1.64
CA GLY A 178 10.36 -43.24 -2.01
C GLY A 178 10.37 -41.94 -2.83
N SER A 179 11.54 -41.42 -3.19
CA SER A 179 11.63 -40.22 -4.03
C SER A 179 11.20 -40.50 -5.48
N VAL A 180 10.62 -39.50 -6.14
CA VAL A 180 10.27 -39.57 -7.56
C VAL A 180 11.13 -38.57 -8.30
N VAL A 181 11.79 -39.01 -9.38
CA VAL A 181 12.52 -38.12 -10.29
C VAL A 181 11.70 -37.96 -11.55
N ILE A 182 11.35 -36.74 -11.93
CA ILE A 182 10.61 -36.43 -13.15
C ILE A 182 11.52 -35.63 -14.08
N ASN A 183 11.42 -35.88 -15.39
CA ASN A 183 12.12 -35.13 -16.41
C ASN A 183 11.11 -34.59 -17.41
N GLY A 184 11.26 -33.32 -17.76
CA GLY A 184 10.60 -32.71 -18.91
C GLY A 184 11.63 -32.22 -19.91
N ILE A 185 11.17 -32.02 -21.14
CA ILE A 185 12.00 -31.59 -22.26
C ILE A 185 11.47 -30.25 -22.71
N ASP A 186 12.36 -29.28 -22.80
CA ASP A 186 12.10 -28.05 -23.50
C ASP A 186 12.61 -28.22 -24.93
N GLU A 187 11.71 -28.08 -25.91
CA GLU A 187 12.08 -28.26 -27.32
C GLU A 187 12.89 -27.07 -27.88
N GLY A 188 12.97 -25.95 -27.15
CA GLY A 188 13.58 -24.70 -27.59
C GLY A 188 12.74 -24.04 -28.69
N GLY A 189 12.70 -22.71 -28.67
CA GLY A 189 11.81 -21.92 -29.50
C GLY A 189 12.41 -20.60 -29.95
N CYS A 190 11.69 -19.90 -30.81
CA CYS A 190 11.93 -18.48 -31.03
C CYS A 190 11.04 -17.71 -30.07
N ASP A 191 11.48 -16.56 -29.54
CA ASP A 191 10.62 -15.67 -28.74
C ASP A 191 9.34 -15.22 -29.47
N ASN A 192 9.32 -15.41 -30.80
CA ASN A 192 8.14 -15.22 -31.62
C ASN A 192 7.76 -16.53 -32.32
N ASP A 193 6.64 -17.09 -31.90
CA ASP A 193 6.06 -18.37 -32.36
C ASP A 193 5.74 -18.41 -33.86
N GLU A 194 5.74 -17.27 -34.56
CA GLU A 194 5.65 -17.26 -36.03
C GLU A 194 6.86 -17.94 -36.70
N TYR A 195 7.99 -18.06 -35.99
CA TYR A 195 9.26 -18.55 -36.53
C TYR A 195 9.69 -19.88 -35.91
N VAL A 196 9.29 -20.97 -36.55
CA VAL A 196 9.66 -22.36 -36.16
C VAL A 196 11.12 -22.74 -36.46
N ASN A 197 11.99 -21.80 -36.86
CA ASN A 197 13.41 -22.10 -37.06
C ASN A 197 14.33 -20.94 -36.69
N GLU A 198 15.44 -21.30 -36.06
CA GLU A 198 16.49 -20.43 -35.54
C GLU A 198 16.97 -19.37 -36.54
N TYR A 199 17.17 -19.75 -37.81
CA TYR A 199 17.68 -18.81 -38.80
C TYR A 199 16.69 -17.68 -39.12
N ASP A 200 15.42 -18.03 -39.33
CA ASP A 200 14.39 -17.04 -39.64
C ASP A 200 14.06 -16.18 -38.40
N CYS A 201 14.13 -16.76 -37.20
CA CYS A 201 14.01 -16.07 -35.92
C CYS A 201 15.04 -14.94 -35.78
N TYR A 202 16.33 -15.28 -35.91
CA TYR A 202 17.40 -14.28 -35.85
C TYR A 202 17.37 -13.27 -37.01
N ASP A 203 16.96 -13.67 -38.22
CA ASP A 203 16.82 -12.72 -39.36
C ASP A 203 15.68 -11.71 -39.12
N ALA A 204 14.66 -12.11 -38.38
CA ALA A 204 13.58 -11.23 -37.92
C ALA A 204 13.94 -10.37 -36.70
N GLY A 205 15.06 -10.67 -36.04
CA GLY A 205 15.58 -9.92 -34.91
C GLY A 205 15.05 -10.36 -33.54
N TYR A 206 14.54 -11.59 -33.46
CA TYR A 206 14.14 -12.26 -32.22
C TYR A 206 15.25 -13.20 -31.74
N ASP A 207 15.27 -13.52 -30.45
CA ASP A 207 16.21 -14.49 -29.89
C ASP A 207 15.63 -15.91 -29.97
N TRP A 208 16.54 -16.88 -29.92
CA TRP A 208 16.22 -18.30 -30.02
C TRP A 208 16.72 -19.00 -28.77
N GLU A 209 15.84 -19.71 -28.11
CA GLU A 209 16.10 -20.52 -26.94
C GLU A 209 16.51 -21.94 -27.35
N ASP A 210 17.62 -22.41 -26.80
CA ASP A 210 18.13 -23.75 -27.09
C ASP A 210 17.31 -24.80 -26.34
N SER A 211 17.07 -25.95 -27.00
CA SER A 211 16.35 -27.07 -26.39
C SER A 211 17.04 -27.57 -25.11
N GLY A 212 16.28 -27.70 -24.02
CA GLY A 212 16.76 -28.13 -22.72
C GLY A 212 16.14 -29.43 -22.20
N CYS A 213 16.62 -29.88 -21.06
CA CYS A 213 15.88 -30.79 -20.21
C CYS A 213 15.99 -30.34 -18.76
N TYR A 214 14.87 -30.32 -18.06
CA TYR A 214 14.82 -30.11 -16.63
C TYR A 214 14.50 -31.43 -15.91
N GLN A 215 15.11 -31.63 -14.75
CA GLN A 215 14.90 -32.77 -13.88
C GLN A 215 14.51 -32.30 -12.49
N TYR A 216 13.35 -32.74 -12.02
CA TYR A 216 12.83 -32.49 -10.69
C TYR A 216 13.00 -33.72 -9.81
N THR A 217 13.45 -33.50 -8.57
CA THR A 217 13.47 -34.51 -7.51
C THR A 217 12.39 -34.20 -6.50
N LEU A 218 11.47 -35.15 -6.33
CA LEU A 218 10.33 -35.05 -5.42
C LEU A 218 10.50 -35.98 -4.24
N THR A 219 10.20 -35.50 -3.04
CA THR A 219 10.25 -36.29 -1.81
C THR A 219 8.86 -36.42 -1.22
N TYR A 220 8.51 -37.61 -0.76
CA TYR A 220 7.22 -37.88 -0.14
C TYR A 220 7.01 -37.01 1.12
N ALA A 221 5.88 -36.31 1.17
CA ALA A 221 5.52 -35.38 2.23
C ALA A 221 4.28 -35.91 3.00
N PRO A 222 4.48 -36.74 4.03
CA PRO A 222 3.36 -37.38 4.76
C PRO A 222 2.52 -36.42 5.59
N ASP A 223 3.04 -35.23 5.89
CA ASP A 223 2.36 -34.22 6.71
C ASP A 223 1.48 -33.27 5.87
N HIS A 224 1.59 -33.31 4.54
CA HIS A 224 0.73 -32.57 3.62
C HIS A 224 -0.61 -33.31 3.45
N ASP A 225 -1.72 -32.60 3.61
CA ASP A 225 -3.06 -33.20 3.73
C ASP A 225 -3.70 -33.60 2.40
N GLY A 226 -2.98 -33.38 1.29
CA GLY A 226 -3.43 -33.71 -0.07
C GLY A 226 -4.45 -32.73 -0.63
N THR A 227 -4.54 -31.53 -0.05
CA THR A 227 -5.24 -30.40 -0.66
C THR A 227 -4.30 -29.62 -1.57
N CYS A 228 -4.81 -29.07 -2.67
CA CYS A 228 -4.09 -28.14 -3.52
C CYS A 228 -4.68 -26.75 -3.27
N THR A 229 -3.84 -25.77 -2.94
CA THR A 229 -4.25 -24.41 -2.62
C THR A 229 -4.24 -23.51 -3.84
N GLY A 230 -3.42 -23.80 -4.86
CA GLY A 230 -3.28 -23.00 -6.08
C GLY A 230 -2.60 -21.65 -5.84
N GLU A 231 -2.19 -21.42 -4.60
CA GLU A 231 -1.40 -20.27 -4.14
C GLU A 231 0.05 -20.76 -4.03
N ASP A 232 0.99 -19.97 -4.56
CA ASP A 232 2.40 -20.25 -4.37
C ASP A 232 2.69 -20.20 -2.85
N PRO A 233 3.23 -21.28 -2.24
CA PRO A 233 3.46 -21.30 -0.80
C PRO A 233 4.46 -20.25 -0.30
N CYS A 234 5.21 -19.60 -1.21
CA CYS A 234 6.07 -18.45 -0.95
C CYS A 234 5.45 -17.11 -1.36
N ASP A 235 4.35 -17.13 -2.12
CA ASP A 235 3.55 -15.94 -2.40
C ASP A 235 2.63 -15.72 -1.21
N ASP A 236 3.05 -14.85 -0.29
CA ASP A 236 2.21 -14.36 0.79
C ASP A 236 1.16 -13.34 0.30
N GLY A 237 1.02 -13.19 -1.01
CA GLY A 237 0.22 -12.16 -1.66
C GLY A 237 0.98 -10.86 -1.89
N SER A 238 2.27 -10.79 -1.52
CA SER A 238 3.12 -9.69 -1.92
C SER A 238 3.75 -10.02 -3.28
N SER A 239 3.29 -9.32 -4.31
CA SER A 239 3.98 -9.27 -5.59
C SER A 239 5.43 -8.85 -5.32
N GLY A 240 6.39 -9.73 -5.58
CA GLY A 240 7.79 -9.35 -5.50
C GLY A 240 8.07 -8.19 -6.46
N CYS A 241 8.75 -7.15 -6.00
CA CYS A 241 8.98 -5.92 -6.75
C CYS A 241 10.47 -5.57 -6.81
N GLU A 242 10.93 -4.99 -7.93
CA GLU A 242 12.28 -4.38 -7.98
C GLU A 242 12.20 -2.85 -7.93
N SER A 243 11.03 -2.29 -8.23
CA SER A 243 10.69 -0.87 -8.25
C SER A 243 9.21 -0.64 -8.05
N ASP A 244 8.81 0.60 -7.71
CA ASP A 244 7.40 0.97 -7.51
C ASP A 244 6.55 0.78 -8.78
N ASP A 245 7.18 0.82 -9.97
CA ASP A 245 6.53 0.55 -11.26
C ASP A 245 6.07 -0.91 -11.40
N ASP A 246 6.61 -1.82 -10.58
CA ASP A 246 6.26 -3.24 -10.57
C ASP A 246 5.03 -3.54 -9.70
N CYS A 247 4.53 -2.54 -8.97
CA CYS A 247 3.42 -2.65 -8.04
C CYS A 247 2.12 -2.04 -8.58
N GLU A 248 0.97 -2.49 -8.06
CA GLU A 248 -0.31 -1.90 -8.46
C GLU A 248 -0.46 -0.46 -7.92
N ASP A 249 -1.32 0.36 -8.55
CA ASP A 249 -1.56 1.75 -8.12
C ASP A 249 -1.92 1.80 -6.61
N GLY A 250 -1.04 2.35 -5.77
CA GLY A 250 -1.21 2.46 -4.31
C GLY A 250 -0.29 1.57 -3.46
N GLU A 251 0.60 0.82 -4.09
CA GLU A 251 1.66 0.03 -3.45
C GLU A 251 3.03 0.67 -3.69
N GLU A 252 3.95 0.53 -2.74
CA GLU A 252 5.36 0.90 -2.93
C GLU A 252 6.25 -0.34 -2.79
N CYS A 253 7.35 -0.35 -3.52
CA CYS A 253 8.29 -1.44 -3.48
C CYS A 253 9.27 -1.29 -2.31
N SER A 254 9.14 -2.12 -1.28
CA SER A 254 10.05 -2.11 -0.13
C SER A 254 10.63 -3.50 0.12
N ASP A 255 11.97 -3.59 0.12
CA ASP A 255 12.74 -4.81 0.38
C ASP A 255 12.37 -6.01 -0.51
N GLY A 256 11.86 -5.74 -1.71
CA GLY A 256 11.55 -6.77 -2.71
C GLY A 256 10.10 -7.22 -2.71
N GLU A 257 9.23 -6.59 -1.92
CA GLU A 257 7.81 -6.88 -1.82
C GLU A 257 7.00 -5.59 -2.10
N CYS A 258 5.98 -5.70 -2.96
CA CYS A 258 4.96 -4.67 -3.10
C CYS A 258 4.19 -4.62 -1.80
N ILE A 259 4.50 -3.64 -0.98
CA ILE A 259 3.73 -3.39 0.22
C ILE A 259 2.62 -2.42 -0.17
N TYR A 260 1.38 -2.88 -0.04
CA TYR A 260 0.33 -1.93 0.28
C TYR A 260 0.78 -1.26 1.56
N TYR A 261 0.87 0.08 1.55
CA TYR A 261 0.44 0.76 2.76
C TYR A 261 -1.02 0.34 2.94
N GLU A 262 -1.26 -0.70 3.75
CA GLU A 262 -2.58 -0.87 4.34
C GLU A 262 -2.82 0.43 5.10
N ALA A 263 -3.54 1.34 4.44
CA ALA A 263 -4.35 2.31 5.11
C ALA A 263 -5.29 1.49 6.00
N GLY A 264 -4.85 1.33 7.24
CA GLY A 264 -5.67 0.90 8.35
C GLY A 264 -5.85 -0.61 8.49
N GLY A 265 -5.06 -1.18 9.39
CA GLY A 265 -5.54 -2.31 10.17
C GLY A 265 -6.93 -1.98 10.72
N ASP A 266 -7.92 -2.82 10.39
CA ASP A 266 -9.34 -2.68 10.71
C ASP A 266 -9.67 -2.67 12.22
N GLU A 267 -8.63 -2.69 13.07
CA GLU A 267 -8.76 -2.69 14.52
C GLU A 267 -7.72 -1.75 15.15
N CYS A 268 -8.18 -0.81 15.98
CA CYS A 268 -7.37 -0.26 17.08
C CYS A 268 -7.07 -1.41 18.05
N GLU A 269 -6.23 -2.37 17.65
CA GLU A 269 -5.98 -3.55 18.45
C GLU A 269 -5.19 -3.16 19.70
N SER A 270 -5.68 -3.65 20.83
CA SER A 270 -5.31 -3.29 22.19
C SER A 270 -3.88 -3.70 22.62
N ASP A 271 -3.02 -4.05 21.67
CA ASP A 271 -1.72 -4.66 21.93
C ASP A 271 -0.60 -3.62 21.85
N ASN A 272 -0.57 -2.80 22.91
CA ASN A 272 0.54 -1.95 23.35
C ASN A 272 0.80 -0.63 22.59
N ASN A 273 0.22 0.44 23.16
CA ASN A 273 0.91 1.69 23.49
C ASN A 273 1.51 2.57 22.37
N LEU A 274 1.28 2.27 21.09
CA LEU A 274 1.73 3.13 19.99
C LEU A 274 0.50 3.67 19.26
N LEU A 275 0.23 4.95 19.51
CA LEU A 275 -0.62 5.81 18.68
C LEU A 275 0.15 5.99 17.35
N ASN A 276 0.02 5.06 16.42
CA ASN A 276 0.53 5.24 15.06
C ASN A 276 -0.65 5.34 14.09
N GLY A 277 -0.59 6.31 13.20
CA GLY A 277 -1.54 6.52 12.11
C GLY A 277 -2.27 7.86 12.18
N THR A 278 -3.28 7.96 11.33
CA THR A 278 -3.97 9.22 11.04
C THR A 278 -5.18 9.43 11.94
N PHE A 279 -5.32 10.64 12.47
CA PHE A 279 -6.44 11.04 13.31
C PHE A 279 -7.15 12.25 12.69
N GLN A 280 -8.42 12.07 12.31
CA GLN A 280 -9.25 13.13 11.73
C GLN A 280 -10.07 13.85 12.78
N PHE A 281 -10.30 15.15 12.58
CA PHE A 281 -11.18 15.95 13.42
C PHE A 281 -12.64 15.50 13.26
N THR A 282 -13.27 15.09 14.37
CA THR A 282 -14.67 14.63 14.39
C THR A 282 -15.58 15.45 15.28
N ASP A 283 -15.03 16.25 16.20
CA ASP A 283 -15.78 17.23 16.99
C ASP A 283 -14.89 18.42 17.35
N PHE A 284 -15.47 19.63 17.32
CA PHE A 284 -14.82 20.85 17.77
C PHE A 284 -15.83 21.67 18.58
N VAL A 285 -15.47 21.97 19.84
CA VAL A 285 -16.36 22.66 20.77
C VAL A 285 -15.61 23.76 21.51
N MET A 286 -16.14 24.99 21.46
CA MET A 286 -15.66 26.10 22.27
C MET A 286 -16.49 26.28 23.55
N PHE A 287 -15.84 26.67 24.63
CA PHE A 287 -16.43 26.96 25.93
C PHE A 287 -16.07 28.37 26.36
N GLU A 288 -17.04 29.08 26.94
CA GLU A 288 -16.80 30.37 27.58
C GLU A 288 -15.99 30.17 28.89
N GLY A 289 -14.85 30.85 29.01
CA GLY A 289 -13.96 30.80 30.16
C GLY A 289 -12.80 29.79 30.02
N GLU A 290 -11.87 29.83 30.98
CA GLU A 290 -10.62 29.04 30.97
C GLU A 290 -10.81 27.51 31.14
N SER A 291 -12.04 27.02 31.28
CA SER A 291 -12.32 25.59 31.51
C SER A 291 -13.28 25.06 30.48
N CYS A 292 -12.98 23.88 29.92
CA CYS A 292 -13.81 23.16 28.94
C CYS A 292 -15.03 22.46 29.60
N ASP A 293 -15.68 23.15 30.54
CA ASP A 293 -16.82 22.70 31.32
C ASP A 293 -18.06 23.51 30.96
N GLY A 294 -19.20 22.85 30.72
CA GLY A 294 -20.49 23.53 30.57
C GLY A 294 -21.20 23.23 29.26
N VAL A 295 -21.96 24.21 28.76
CA VAL A 295 -22.61 24.13 27.44
C VAL A 295 -21.63 24.73 26.45
N GLY A 296 -21.04 23.86 25.62
CA GLY A 296 -20.14 24.29 24.57
C GLY A 296 -20.90 24.79 23.34
N ILE A 297 -20.17 25.53 22.50
CA ILE A 297 -20.60 26.13 21.25
C ILE A 297 -19.91 25.33 20.14
N THR A 298 -20.66 24.83 19.17
CA THR A 298 -20.15 23.93 18.11
C THR A 298 -20.04 24.61 16.74
N GLY A 299 -20.22 25.92 16.69
CA GLY A 299 -20.22 26.69 15.46
C GLY A 299 -20.49 28.16 15.68
N ILE A 300 -20.60 28.91 14.58
CA ILE A 300 -20.85 30.34 14.57
C ILE A 300 -22.15 30.62 13.82
N CYS A 301 -22.88 31.63 14.28
CA CYS A 301 -23.99 32.21 13.54
C CYS A 301 -23.57 33.51 12.85
N PRO A 302 -23.42 33.53 11.51
CA PRO A 302 -22.95 34.72 10.79
C PRO A 302 -23.86 35.95 10.91
N SER A 303 -25.13 35.74 11.31
CA SER A 303 -26.10 36.83 11.47
C SER A 303 -26.09 37.48 12.84
N ASP A 304 -25.62 36.78 13.86
CA ASP A 304 -25.57 37.23 15.25
C ASP A 304 -24.56 36.38 16.04
N GLU A 305 -23.37 36.94 16.25
CA GLU A 305 -22.27 36.33 17.01
C GLU A 305 -22.67 35.92 18.45
N SER A 306 -23.75 36.50 19.00
CA SER A 306 -24.23 36.14 20.35
C SER A 306 -25.10 34.88 20.37
N VAL A 307 -25.45 34.33 19.21
CA VAL A 307 -26.23 33.11 19.07
C VAL A 307 -25.30 31.90 19.14
N THR A 308 -25.49 31.08 20.16
CA THR A 308 -24.69 29.88 20.43
C THR A 308 -25.46 28.57 20.19
N ASP A 309 -26.67 28.66 19.64
CA ASP A 309 -27.53 27.50 19.32
C ASP A 309 -27.91 27.53 17.84
N GLU A 310 -27.60 26.46 17.12
CA GLU A 310 -27.89 26.28 15.70
C GLU A 310 -29.35 26.60 15.34
N ASN A 311 -30.32 26.17 16.16
CA ASN A 311 -31.74 26.36 15.85
C ASN A 311 -32.21 27.81 16.06
N ALA A 312 -31.41 28.61 16.77
CA ALA A 312 -31.65 30.03 16.95
C ALA A 312 -30.96 30.89 15.89
N CYS A 313 -30.07 30.31 15.07
CA CYS A 313 -29.36 31.04 14.03
C CYS A 313 -30.27 31.34 12.83
N GLU A 314 -30.49 32.63 12.56
CA GLU A 314 -31.16 33.06 11.33
C GLU A 314 -30.11 33.14 10.20
N ALA A 315 -30.37 32.48 9.07
CA ALA A 315 -29.45 32.54 7.95
C ALA A 315 -29.41 33.94 7.32
N VAL A 316 -28.26 34.34 6.79
CA VAL A 316 -28.02 35.61 6.12
C VAL A 316 -27.50 35.40 4.71
N CYS A 317 -27.80 36.36 3.84
CA CYS A 317 -27.19 36.40 2.51
C CYS A 317 -25.96 37.30 2.55
N MET A 318 -24.80 36.77 2.16
CA MET A 318 -23.55 37.54 2.09
C MET A 318 -23.02 37.58 0.67
N ASN A 319 -22.50 38.74 0.27
CA ASN A 319 -21.75 38.88 -0.98
C ASN A 319 -20.35 38.32 -0.77
N LEU A 320 -19.95 37.30 -1.53
CA LEU A 320 -18.62 36.68 -1.39
C LEU A 320 -17.45 37.60 -1.74
N TYR A 321 -17.70 38.64 -2.55
CA TYR A 321 -16.65 39.56 -2.99
C TYR A 321 -16.49 40.76 -2.07
N THR A 322 -17.56 41.18 -1.39
CA THR A 322 -17.54 42.41 -0.58
C THR A 322 -17.79 42.15 0.90
N TYR A 323 -18.13 40.91 1.28
CA TYR A 323 -18.55 40.51 2.64
C TYR A 323 -19.70 41.34 3.21
N GLU A 324 -20.44 42.05 2.34
CA GLU A 324 -21.60 42.84 2.74
C GLU A 324 -22.85 41.97 2.79
N ILE A 325 -23.66 42.15 3.84
CA ILE A 325 -24.96 41.50 3.95
C ILE A 325 -25.90 42.04 2.87
N ILE A 326 -26.41 41.13 2.04
CA ILE A 326 -27.44 41.40 1.04
C ILE A 326 -28.80 41.20 1.69
N ASP A 327 -29.70 42.18 1.54
CA ASP A 327 -31.10 42.05 1.97
C ASP A 327 -31.83 41.06 1.06
N ALA A 328 -31.85 39.79 1.45
CA ALA A 328 -32.55 38.70 0.77
C ALA A 328 -33.40 37.92 1.79
N SER A 329 -34.63 37.60 1.40
CA SER A 329 -35.59 36.93 2.30
C SER A 329 -35.54 35.41 2.27
N ASP A 330 -34.85 34.84 1.28
CA ASP A 330 -34.57 33.42 1.14
C ASP A 330 -33.32 33.16 0.29
N GLN A 331 -32.85 31.90 0.31
CA GLN A 331 -31.69 31.44 -0.45
C GLN A 331 -31.80 31.75 -1.95
N SER A 332 -32.98 31.64 -2.54
CA SER A 332 -33.13 31.87 -3.98
C SER A 332 -32.96 33.35 -4.33
N GLU A 333 -33.51 34.25 -3.51
CA GLU A 333 -33.29 35.69 -3.67
C GLU A 333 -31.81 36.05 -3.49
N CYS A 334 -31.13 35.36 -2.58
CA CYS A 334 -29.71 35.53 -2.32
C CYS A 334 -28.83 35.14 -3.52
N GLU A 335 -28.99 33.92 -4.03
CA GLU A 335 -28.25 33.42 -5.19
C GLU A 335 -28.49 34.29 -6.43
N ASN A 336 -29.72 34.75 -6.65
CA ASN A 336 -30.06 35.67 -7.75
C ASN A 336 -29.40 37.05 -7.62
N ALA A 337 -29.07 37.46 -6.40
CA ALA A 337 -28.36 38.71 -6.11
C ALA A 337 -26.83 38.53 -6.20
N GLY A 338 -26.34 37.32 -6.51
CA GLY A 338 -24.91 36.99 -6.51
C GLY A 338 -24.35 36.85 -5.09
N GLY A 339 -25.21 36.60 -4.11
CA GLY A 339 -24.80 36.26 -2.74
C GLY A 339 -24.87 34.76 -2.48
N MET A 340 -24.19 34.34 -1.42
CA MET A 340 -24.29 33.00 -0.86
C MET A 340 -25.13 33.04 0.42
N TRP A 341 -25.89 31.99 0.67
CA TRP A 341 -26.81 31.90 1.81
C TRP A 341 -26.16 31.14 2.96
N TRP A 342 -25.76 31.85 4.00
CA TRP A 342 -25.00 31.33 5.13
C TRP A 342 -25.92 31.11 6.33
N GLY A 343 -26.06 29.85 6.74
CA GLY A 343 -26.75 29.46 7.97
C GLY A 343 -25.79 29.37 9.15
N TRP A 344 -26.15 28.57 10.14
CA TRP A 344 -25.19 28.11 11.15
C TRP A 344 -24.02 27.39 10.45
N MET A 345 -22.81 27.76 10.80
CA MET A 345 -21.60 27.07 10.34
C MET A 345 -21.03 26.28 11.50
N SER A 346 -20.90 24.96 11.35
CA SER A 346 -20.21 24.17 12.36
C SER A 346 -18.72 24.55 12.37
N TYR A 347 -18.06 24.46 13.52
CA TYR A 347 -16.60 24.67 13.55
C TYR A 347 -15.87 23.66 12.67
N LEU A 348 -16.37 22.42 12.54
CA LEU A 348 -15.79 21.46 11.60
C LEU A 348 -15.93 21.91 10.15
N ASP A 349 -17.08 22.46 9.76
CA ASP A 349 -17.32 22.96 8.39
C ASP A 349 -16.40 24.14 8.06
N ILE A 350 -16.02 24.93 9.07
CA ILE A 350 -15.05 26.03 8.94
C ILE A 350 -13.63 25.51 8.77
N LEU A 351 -13.34 24.34 9.34
CA LEU A 351 -12.04 23.70 9.32
C LEU A 351 -11.82 22.80 8.10
N GLU A 352 -12.88 22.41 7.40
CA GLU A 352 -12.79 21.67 6.14
C GLU A 352 -12.02 22.47 5.08
N THR A 353 -11.10 21.81 4.38
CA THR A 353 -10.36 22.41 3.26
C THR A 353 -11.28 22.68 2.07
N GLU A 354 -10.82 23.44 1.07
CA GLU A 354 -11.61 23.74 -0.13
C GLU A 354 -12.06 22.47 -0.89
N ASP A 355 -11.29 21.38 -0.76
CA ASP A 355 -11.62 20.06 -1.30
C ASP A 355 -12.63 19.26 -0.46
N GLY A 356 -13.12 19.84 0.64
CA GLY A 356 -14.05 19.22 1.58
C GLY A 356 -13.40 18.12 2.43
N ARG A 357 -12.07 18.15 2.60
CA ARG A 357 -11.38 17.23 3.51
C ARG A 357 -11.37 17.84 4.90
N THR A 358 -11.80 17.07 5.90
CA THR A 358 -11.59 17.44 7.30
C THR A 358 -10.09 17.38 7.62
N PRO A 359 -9.56 18.31 8.41
CA PRO A 359 -8.16 18.28 8.79
C PRO A 359 -7.86 16.98 9.54
N PHE A 360 -6.59 16.61 9.54
CA PHE A 360 -6.09 15.44 10.23
C PHE A 360 -4.71 15.72 10.81
N ILE A 361 -4.28 14.85 11.71
CA ILE A 361 -2.91 14.78 12.17
C ILE A 361 -2.37 13.38 11.97
N ILE A 362 -1.05 13.29 11.82
CA ILE A 362 -0.35 12.01 11.73
C ILE A 362 0.53 11.86 12.97
N LEU A 363 0.43 10.71 13.62
CA LEU A 363 1.37 10.31 14.67
C LEU A 363 2.14 9.09 14.20
N SER A 364 3.47 9.16 14.27
CA SER A 364 4.35 8.07 13.84
C SER A 364 4.92 7.31 15.03
N ASP A 365 5.37 6.07 14.80
CA ASP A 365 5.94 5.21 15.84
C ASP A 365 7.31 5.69 16.37
N ASP A 366 8.02 6.50 15.59
CA ASP A 366 9.28 7.14 15.97
C ASP A 366 9.11 8.35 16.90
N GLY A 367 7.87 8.75 17.18
CA GLY A 367 7.51 9.91 18.01
C GLY A 367 7.43 11.22 17.24
N SER A 368 7.48 11.20 15.91
CA SER A 368 7.17 12.36 15.06
C SER A 368 5.67 12.60 14.95
N PHE A 369 5.32 13.85 14.73
CA PHE A 369 3.97 14.35 14.57
C PHE A 369 3.93 15.23 13.32
N THR A 370 2.85 15.14 12.55
CA THR A 370 2.56 16.06 11.45
C THR A 370 1.22 16.73 11.70
N ASN A 371 1.21 18.06 11.66
CA ASN A 371 0.01 18.88 11.82
C ASN A 371 -0.80 18.95 10.49
N PRO A 372 -2.01 19.53 10.49
CA PRO A 372 -2.83 19.63 9.28
C PRO A 372 -2.21 20.45 8.14
N ASP A 373 -1.27 21.34 8.45
CA ASP A 373 -0.54 22.19 7.49
C ASP A 373 0.78 21.53 7.07
N CYS A 374 0.92 20.21 7.26
CA CYS A 374 2.13 19.44 6.97
C CYS A 374 3.37 19.83 7.81
N GLY A 375 3.19 20.71 8.80
CA GLY A 375 4.21 21.10 9.76
C GLY A 375 4.63 19.94 10.65
N LEU A 376 5.94 19.83 10.86
CA LEU A 376 6.54 18.73 11.60
C LEU A 376 6.74 19.09 13.08
N GLY A 377 6.48 18.12 13.95
CA GLY A 377 6.74 18.22 15.37
C GLY A 377 7.06 16.87 15.98
N THR A 378 7.00 16.80 17.31
CA THR A 378 7.19 15.54 18.05
C THR A 378 6.08 15.35 19.05
N TYR A 379 5.85 14.13 19.51
CA TYR A 379 4.91 13.89 20.60
C TYR A 379 5.47 12.90 21.61
N SER A 380 4.88 12.91 22.79
CA SER A 380 5.17 11.93 23.83
C SER A 380 3.89 11.48 24.52
N ILE A 381 3.85 10.20 24.88
CA ILE A 381 2.78 9.63 25.69
C ILE A 381 3.32 9.37 27.08
N ASP A 382 2.52 9.67 28.10
CA ASP A 382 2.90 9.42 29.47
C ASP A 382 3.02 7.91 29.80
N SER A 383 3.56 7.60 30.98
CA SER A 383 3.75 6.20 31.40
C SER A 383 2.45 5.40 31.57
N THR A 384 1.28 6.05 31.47
CA THR A 384 -0.02 5.40 31.60
C THR A 384 -0.66 5.07 30.25
N GLY A 385 -0.14 5.62 29.15
CA GLY A 385 -0.68 5.42 27.81
C GLY A 385 -1.92 6.26 27.50
N THR A 386 -2.32 7.17 28.41
CA THR A 386 -3.59 7.90 28.30
C THR A 386 -3.44 9.40 28.14
N ASN A 387 -2.28 9.98 28.42
CA ASN A 387 -2.05 11.41 28.21
C ASN A 387 -1.00 11.58 27.14
N ILE A 388 -1.31 12.40 26.13
CA ILE A 388 -0.42 12.79 25.04
C ILE A 388 0.03 14.24 25.26
N THR A 389 1.28 14.52 24.93
CA THR A 389 1.82 15.87 24.83
C THR A 389 2.44 16.01 23.45
N ILE A 390 1.88 16.88 22.62
CA ILE A 390 2.43 17.23 21.31
C ILE A 390 3.31 18.46 21.50
N TYR A 391 4.48 18.43 20.88
CA TYR A 391 5.47 19.49 20.83
C TYR A 391 5.53 19.95 19.38
N GLU A 392 4.91 21.09 19.15
CA GLU A 392 5.06 21.81 17.91
C GLU A 392 6.27 22.71 18.04
N THR A 393 7.09 22.71 16.99
CA THR A 393 8.36 23.41 17.01
C THR A 393 8.45 24.29 15.81
N GLU A 394 8.62 25.58 16.04
CA GLU A 394 8.73 26.58 14.99
C GLU A 394 10.07 27.32 15.16
N CYS A 395 10.64 27.70 14.03
CA CYS A 395 11.84 28.53 14.00
C CYS A 395 11.48 29.86 13.36
N GLU A 396 11.52 30.95 14.12
CA GLU A 396 11.18 32.28 13.63
C GLU A 396 12.41 33.18 13.50
N ASP A 397 12.40 34.12 12.56
CA ASP A 397 13.39 35.21 12.52
C ASP A 397 13.08 36.31 13.56
N GLN A 398 13.95 37.32 13.66
CA GLN A 398 13.77 38.43 14.63
C GLN A 398 12.57 39.32 14.33
N ASP A 399 11.99 39.19 13.14
CA ASP A 399 10.83 39.93 12.68
C ASP A 399 9.54 39.07 12.80
N GLY A 400 9.63 37.83 13.31
CA GLY A 400 8.53 36.89 13.50
C GLY A 400 8.12 36.11 12.24
N ASN A 401 9.01 36.02 11.24
CA ASN A 401 8.75 35.19 10.07
C ASN A 401 9.26 33.77 10.30
N GLU A 402 8.40 32.78 10.06
CA GLU A 402 8.74 31.35 10.13
C GLU A 402 9.82 30.97 9.09
N PHE A 403 10.71 30.05 9.47
CA PHE A 403 11.64 29.37 8.58
C PHE A 403 11.17 27.93 8.35
N ASP A 404 10.84 27.63 7.11
CA ASP A 404 10.44 26.28 6.69
C ASP A 404 11.62 25.28 6.81
N ASP A 405 11.30 24.00 7.00
CA ASP A 405 12.23 22.86 7.03
C ASP A 405 13.32 22.85 8.12
N ILE A 406 13.17 23.64 9.19
CA ILE A 406 14.12 23.65 10.31
C ILE A 406 13.67 22.67 11.40
N LEU A 407 14.25 21.47 11.40
CA LEU A 407 13.84 20.38 12.31
C LEU A 407 14.50 20.41 13.69
N THR A 408 15.48 21.28 13.93
CA THR A 408 16.19 21.32 15.21
C THR A 408 16.50 22.73 15.71
N GLU A 409 16.42 22.90 17.04
CA GLU A 409 16.88 24.11 17.76
C GLU A 409 18.30 24.52 17.34
N ALA A 410 19.18 23.53 17.12
CA ALA A 410 20.56 23.79 16.72
C ALA A 410 20.68 24.38 15.31
N ASP A 411 19.82 23.97 14.39
CA ASP A 411 19.78 24.49 13.03
C ASP A 411 19.14 25.88 13.01
N CYS A 412 18.08 26.09 13.80
CA CYS A 412 17.45 27.40 14.02
C CYS A 412 18.43 28.43 14.59
N ASP A 413 19.15 28.06 15.65
CA ASP A 413 20.24 28.85 16.23
C ASP A 413 21.33 29.20 15.19
N SER A 414 21.58 28.29 14.24
CA SER A 414 22.66 28.44 13.26
C SER A 414 22.36 29.50 12.20
N ILE A 415 21.07 29.69 11.88
CA ILE A 415 20.57 30.73 10.99
C ILE A 415 20.21 32.02 11.75
N GLY A 416 20.21 31.94 13.09
CA GLY A 416 19.96 33.07 13.98
C GLY A 416 18.47 33.34 14.20
N GLY A 417 17.63 32.32 14.00
CA GLY A 417 16.24 32.32 14.42
C GLY A 417 16.08 32.07 15.93
N ASP A 418 14.87 32.30 16.43
CA ASP A 418 14.41 31.92 17.76
C ASP A 418 13.62 30.61 17.65
N TRP A 419 13.90 29.67 18.55
CA TRP A 419 13.26 28.35 18.54
C TRP A 419 12.14 28.34 19.56
N ASP A 420 10.91 28.36 19.06
CA ASP A 420 9.71 28.33 19.88
C ASP A 420 9.11 26.92 19.92
N VAL A 421 8.69 26.52 21.11
CA VAL A 421 8.09 25.20 21.34
C VAL A 421 6.73 25.40 21.98
N GLU A 422 5.69 25.12 21.22
CA GLU A 422 4.34 25.07 21.74
C GLU A 422 4.03 23.64 22.25
N MET A 423 3.40 23.57 23.42
CA MET A 423 3.03 22.31 24.04
C MET A 423 1.52 22.18 24.09
N ILE A 424 1.03 21.12 23.45
CA ILE A 424 -0.37 20.81 23.34
C ILE A 424 -0.65 19.56 24.17
N TYR A 425 -1.63 19.64 25.07
CA TYR A 425 -1.97 18.55 25.97
C TYR A 425 -3.27 17.88 25.53
N GLY A 426 -3.24 16.55 25.46
CA GLY A 426 -4.42 15.75 25.17
C GLY A 426 -4.52 14.50 26.02
N SER A 427 -5.69 13.86 25.95
CA SER A 427 -5.92 12.53 26.47
C SER A 427 -6.32 11.59 25.36
N TYR A 428 -5.94 10.33 25.49
CA TYR A 428 -6.23 9.27 24.55
C TYR A 428 -6.96 8.12 25.25
N GLU A 429 -8.11 7.72 24.71
CA GLU A 429 -8.89 6.58 25.18
C GLU A 429 -9.51 5.83 23.99
N GLY A 430 -9.04 4.60 23.73
CA GLY A 430 -9.57 3.79 22.63
C GLY A 430 -9.03 4.26 21.29
N CYS A 431 -9.90 4.64 20.35
CA CYS A 431 -9.53 5.22 19.04
C CYS A 431 -9.76 6.73 18.98
N GLU A 432 -9.96 7.36 20.15
CA GLU A 432 -10.36 8.76 20.26
C GLU A 432 -9.30 9.53 21.05
N MET A 433 -8.84 10.62 20.45
CA MET A 433 -7.97 11.59 21.09
C MET A 433 -8.77 12.85 21.38
N THR A 434 -8.66 13.36 22.61
CA THR A 434 -9.24 14.63 23.01
C THR A 434 -8.12 15.60 23.33
N ILE A 435 -8.10 16.75 22.66
CA ILE A 435 -7.16 17.84 22.92
C ILE A 435 -7.93 19.00 23.52
N GLU A 436 -7.42 19.58 24.60
CA GLU A 436 -8.03 20.74 25.26
C GLU A 436 -7.03 21.89 25.33
N PHE A 437 -7.43 23.04 24.78
CA PHE A 437 -6.70 24.29 24.85
C PHE A 437 -7.47 25.28 25.71
N SER A 438 -6.79 25.95 26.62
CA SER A 438 -7.39 27.03 27.40
C SER A 438 -6.57 28.30 27.19
N ASP A 439 -7.23 29.35 26.73
CA ASP A 439 -6.65 30.68 26.70
C ASP A 439 -7.21 31.54 27.82
N SER A 440 -6.34 32.33 28.43
CA SER A 440 -6.70 33.25 29.50
C SER A 440 -7.11 34.60 28.92
N ALA A 441 -8.05 35.27 29.56
CA ALA A 441 -8.48 36.57 29.10
C ALA A 441 -7.30 37.56 29.09
N GLY A 442 -7.09 38.22 27.96
CA GLY A 442 -5.87 38.97 27.67
C GLY A 442 -6.13 40.23 26.86
N CYS A 443 -5.15 41.13 26.86
CA CYS A 443 -5.14 42.30 26.00
C CYS A 443 -4.05 42.13 24.95
N TYR A 444 -4.41 42.28 23.68
CA TYR A 444 -3.53 42.12 22.53
C TYR A 444 -3.42 43.43 21.75
N ASP A 445 -2.36 43.54 20.93
CA ASP A 445 -2.16 44.66 19.99
C ASP A 445 -2.24 46.07 20.65
N CYS A 446 -1.52 46.24 21.77
CA CYS A 446 -1.43 47.54 22.44
C CYS A 446 -0.45 48.50 21.73
N ASP A 447 -0.70 48.86 20.48
CA ASP A 447 0.18 49.75 19.71
C ASP A 447 0.14 51.23 20.14
N GLY A 448 -0.70 51.54 21.13
CA GLY A 448 -0.85 52.87 21.71
C GLY A 448 -1.83 53.71 20.91
N CYS A 449 -2.71 54.42 21.62
CA CYS A 449 -3.83 55.18 21.05
C CYS A 449 -3.47 56.34 20.10
N ASN A 450 -2.18 56.59 19.84
CA ASN A 450 -1.69 57.66 18.99
C ASN A 450 -0.83 57.08 17.85
N ASP A 451 -1.42 57.12 16.66
CA ASP A 451 -0.91 56.74 15.33
C ASP A 451 0.32 57.56 14.84
N ASP A 452 1.11 58.13 15.77
CA ASP A 452 2.34 58.88 15.49
C ASP A 452 3.62 58.13 15.88
N GLY A 453 3.49 56.88 16.33
CA GLY A 453 4.60 55.99 16.69
C GLY A 453 5.41 56.49 17.89
N SER A 454 4.87 57.40 18.70
CA SER A 454 5.58 57.99 19.85
C SER A 454 5.15 57.45 21.22
N ASP A 455 4.05 56.70 21.27
CA ASP A 455 3.45 56.11 22.47
C ASP A 455 3.29 54.58 22.35
N SER A 456 4.26 53.86 21.77
CA SER A 456 4.21 52.38 21.74
C SER A 456 4.30 51.83 23.16
N VAL A 457 3.28 51.07 23.57
CA VAL A 457 3.27 50.34 24.84
C VAL A 457 4.16 49.12 24.66
N SER A 458 5.00 48.78 25.64
CA SER A 458 5.76 47.52 25.53
C SER A 458 4.83 46.32 25.65
N SER A 459 5.15 45.20 25.01
CA SER A 459 4.41 43.93 25.19
C SER A 459 4.19 43.59 26.67
N GLU A 460 5.23 43.69 27.51
CA GLU A 460 5.12 43.48 28.96
C GLU A 460 4.07 44.37 29.67
N GLU A 461 3.82 45.57 29.14
CA GLU A 461 2.80 46.48 29.68
C GLU A 461 1.40 46.15 29.15
N CYS A 462 1.29 45.57 27.95
CA CYS A 462 0.05 45.03 27.37
C CYS A 462 -0.37 43.73 28.09
N ASP A 463 0.56 42.79 28.26
CA ASP A 463 0.34 41.48 28.90
C ASP A 463 -0.02 41.61 30.39
N ALA A 464 0.37 42.71 31.02
CA ALA A 464 0.06 42.99 32.42
C ALA A 464 -1.40 43.45 32.64
N VAL A 465 -2.14 43.74 31.57
CA VAL A 465 -3.54 44.14 31.62
C VAL A 465 -4.42 42.95 31.99
N THR A 466 -5.29 43.13 32.97
CA THR A 466 -6.18 42.06 33.45
C THR A 466 -7.66 42.42 33.34
N THR A 467 -7.98 43.55 32.70
CA THR A 467 -9.35 44.00 32.51
C THR A 467 -9.55 44.66 31.15
N MET A 468 -10.72 44.43 30.54
CA MET A 468 -11.14 45.08 29.29
C MET A 468 -11.02 46.61 29.33
N GLU A 469 -11.41 47.25 30.45
CA GLU A 469 -11.31 48.72 30.58
C GLU A 469 -9.85 49.20 30.52
N GLU A 470 -8.91 48.47 31.11
CA GLU A 470 -7.49 48.78 31.02
C GLU A 470 -6.96 48.54 29.61
N CYS A 471 -7.44 47.50 28.93
CA CYS A 471 -7.08 47.19 27.54
C CYS A 471 -7.53 48.28 26.56
N ASP A 472 -8.79 48.70 26.64
CA ASP A 472 -9.36 49.80 25.87
C ASP A 472 -8.56 51.11 26.05
N ASN A 473 -8.01 51.34 27.25
CA ASN A 473 -7.22 52.54 27.54
C ASN A 473 -5.82 52.49 26.90
N LEU A 474 -5.32 51.30 26.58
CA LEU A 474 -4.11 51.10 25.79
C LEU A 474 -4.39 51.01 24.29
N CYS A 475 -5.68 51.06 23.90
CA CYS A 475 -6.15 50.79 22.55
C CYS A 475 -5.80 49.39 22.05
N GLY A 476 -5.67 48.42 22.97
CA GLY A 476 -5.57 47.02 22.61
C GLY A 476 -6.94 46.39 22.38
N TYR A 477 -6.92 45.17 21.84
CA TYR A 477 -8.08 44.30 21.67
C TYR A 477 -8.18 43.34 22.87
N TRP A 478 -9.33 43.34 23.55
CA TRP A 478 -9.57 42.43 24.67
C TRP A 478 -10.15 41.12 24.16
N GLU A 479 -9.46 40.02 24.43
CA GLU A 479 -9.97 38.68 24.20
C GLU A 479 -10.46 38.10 25.53
N GLU A 480 -11.70 37.62 25.55
CA GLU A 480 -12.25 36.92 26.70
C GLU A 480 -11.60 35.53 26.82
N ALA A 481 -11.51 34.99 28.04
CA ALA A 481 -11.02 33.63 28.23
C ALA A 481 -11.94 32.62 27.52
N TYR A 482 -11.36 31.64 26.86
CA TYR A 482 -12.07 30.56 26.22
C TYR A 482 -11.32 29.24 26.38
N CYS A 483 -12.05 28.13 26.24
CA CYS A 483 -11.47 26.80 26.19
C CYS A 483 -11.97 26.09 24.94
N GLN A 484 -11.07 25.51 24.16
CA GLN A 484 -11.39 24.73 22.97
C GLN A 484 -11.16 23.27 23.27
N ARG A 485 -12.12 22.42 22.90
CA ARG A 485 -11.97 20.98 22.95
C ARG A 485 -12.14 20.41 21.55
N MET A 486 -11.13 19.69 21.12
CA MET A 486 -11.11 19.00 19.85
C MET A 486 -11.10 17.50 20.09
N VAL A 487 -11.92 16.79 19.34
CA VAL A 487 -11.95 15.33 19.33
C VAL A 487 -11.49 14.88 17.97
N LEU A 488 -10.46 14.04 17.99
CA LEU A 488 -9.94 13.39 16.81
C LEU A 488 -10.21 11.89 16.92
N THR A 489 -10.61 11.29 15.82
CA THR A 489 -10.86 9.84 15.73
C THR A 489 -9.88 9.24 14.76
N TYR A 490 -9.34 8.08 15.11
CA TYR A 490 -8.49 7.29 14.21
C TYR A 490 -9.24 7.04 12.89
N ASP A 491 -8.67 7.49 11.78
CA ASP A 491 -9.16 7.16 10.44
C ASP A 491 -8.23 6.13 9.80
N PRO A 492 -8.67 4.86 9.69
CA PRO A 492 -7.89 3.83 9.00
C PRO A 492 -7.76 4.12 7.51
N ASN A 493 -8.67 4.86 6.88
CA ASN A 493 -8.72 5.00 5.41
C ASN A 493 -7.92 6.18 4.87
N HIS A 494 -7.20 6.90 5.73
CA HIS A 494 -6.34 7.99 5.30
C HIS A 494 -4.94 7.43 5.04
N ASP A 495 -4.40 7.69 3.84
CA ASP A 495 -3.11 7.18 3.33
C ASP A 495 -1.88 7.64 4.13
N GLY A 496 -2.06 8.49 5.15
CA GLY A 496 -0.96 9.00 5.95
C GLY A 496 -0.05 9.95 5.16
N ILE A 497 -0.53 10.45 4.02
CA ILE A 497 0.20 11.42 3.22
C ILE A 497 -0.34 12.81 3.55
N CYS A 498 0.54 13.62 4.11
CA CYS A 498 0.33 15.05 4.22
C CYS A 498 0.46 15.65 2.81
N ILE A 499 -0.68 15.95 2.19
CA ILE A 499 -0.75 16.67 0.92
C ILE A 499 -0.94 18.14 1.29
N GLU A 500 0.10 18.96 1.08
CA GLU A 500 -0.05 20.41 1.19
C GLU A 500 -1.11 20.87 0.17
N SER A 501 -1.96 21.83 0.56
CA SER A 501 -2.91 22.43 -0.38
C SER A 501 -2.22 23.11 -1.57
N ASP A 502 -0.92 23.35 -1.47
CA ASP A 502 -0.09 24.03 -2.47
C ASP A 502 0.77 23.05 -3.30
N ASP A 503 0.69 21.74 -3.06
CA ASP A 503 1.53 20.70 -3.72
C ASP A 503 1.01 20.26 -5.10
N ASP A 504 0.13 21.06 -5.72
CA ASP A 504 -0.06 21.01 -7.17
C ASP A 504 1.21 21.58 -7.83
N GLU A 505 2.15 20.70 -8.19
CA GLU A 505 3.42 21.00 -8.87
C GLU A 505 3.30 22.11 -9.94
N CYS A 506 3.49 23.36 -9.54
CA CYS A 506 3.63 24.51 -10.42
C CYS A 506 5.11 24.90 -10.49
N GLU A 507 5.90 24.13 -11.23
CA GLU A 507 7.37 24.26 -11.36
C GLU A 507 7.88 25.59 -11.99
N SER A 508 7.05 26.63 -12.20
CA SER A 508 7.59 27.98 -12.46
C SER A 508 6.62 29.15 -12.20
N ASP A 509 7.12 30.18 -11.50
CA ASP A 509 6.45 31.46 -11.14
C ASP A 509 5.77 32.25 -12.30
N ASP A 510 5.84 31.79 -13.55
CA ASP A 510 5.20 32.44 -14.71
C ASP A 510 3.87 31.77 -15.15
N ASP A 511 3.48 30.62 -14.58
CA ASP A 511 2.30 29.86 -15.02
C ASP A 511 1.01 30.07 -14.18
N CYS A 512 1.09 30.60 -12.95
CA CYS A 512 -0.07 30.67 -12.03
C CYS A 512 -0.94 31.95 -12.09
N MET A 513 -1.02 32.68 -13.21
CA MET A 513 -1.57 34.06 -13.17
C MET A 513 -2.71 34.42 -14.11
N PHE A 514 -3.30 33.50 -14.88
CA PHE A 514 -4.45 33.87 -15.73
C PHE A 514 -5.49 32.76 -15.83
N SER A 515 -6.66 32.93 -15.20
CA SER A 515 -7.81 32.10 -15.57
C SER A 515 -8.15 32.38 -17.04
N GLU A 516 -8.12 31.35 -17.87
CA GLU A 516 -8.46 31.51 -19.28
C GLU A 516 -9.98 31.52 -19.47
N SER A 517 -10.47 32.17 -20.52
CA SER A 517 -11.91 32.14 -20.83
C SER A 517 -12.22 31.02 -21.80
N TYR A 518 -13.22 30.18 -21.50
CA TYR A 518 -13.71 29.12 -22.39
C TYR A 518 -15.15 29.37 -22.88
N ASN A 519 -15.51 28.74 -24.00
CA ASN A 519 -16.89 28.68 -24.47
C ASN A 519 -17.51 27.36 -24.03
N ASP A 520 -18.31 27.44 -22.98
CA ASP A 520 -19.21 26.37 -22.54
C ASP A 520 -20.32 26.15 -23.59
N GLU A 521 -20.09 25.20 -24.51
CA GLU A 521 -21.00 24.88 -25.61
C GLU A 521 -22.23 24.09 -25.12
N ASN A 522 -22.12 23.39 -23.99
CA ASN A 522 -23.18 22.52 -23.48
C ASN A 522 -23.95 23.12 -22.29
N SER A 523 -23.51 24.27 -21.78
CA SER A 523 -24.07 25.03 -20.66
C SER A 523 -24.04 24.29 -19.31
N ASN A 524 -22.98 23.54 -19.00
CA ASN A 524 -22.80 22.85 -17.72
C ASN A 524 -22.01 23.66 -16.67
N GLY A 525 -21.38 24.78 -17.07
CA GLY A 525 -20.57 25.63 -16.19
C GLY A 525 -19.17 25.10 -15.89
N GLN A 526 -18.67 24.15 -16.67
CA GLN A 526 -17.31 23.60 -16.57
C GLN A 526 -16.69 23.50 -17.98
N TYR A 527 -15.37 23.48 -18.09
CA TYR A 527 -14.71 23.23 -19.37
C TYR A 527 -14.78 21.72 -19.69
N ASP A 528 -15.29 21.37 -20.87
CA ASP A 528 -15.24 19.99 -21.37
C ASP A 528 -14.16 19.81 -22.44
N GLU A 529 -13.57 18.61 -22.48
CA GLU A 529 -12.60 18.24 -23.50
C GLU A 529 -13.21 18.37 -24.91
N GLY A 530 -12.69 19.32 -25.69
CA GLY A 530 -13.17 19.65 -27.03
C GLY A 530 -13.86 21.01 -27.15
N GLU A 531 -14.08 21.71 -26.04
CA GLU A 531 -14.51 23.11 -26.05
C GLU A 531 -13.35 24.06 -26.41
N SER A 532 -13.68 25.26 -26.87
CA SER A 532 -12.65 26.25 -27.24
C SER A 532 -12.35 27.18 -26.07
N PHE A 533 -11.07 27.39 -25.78
CA PHE A 533 -10.61 28.37 -24.79
C PHE A 533 -9.66 29.42 -25.41
N ASN A 534 -9.44 30.52 -24.70
CA ASN A 534 -8.52 31.59 -25.08
C ASN A 534 -7.18 31.40 -24.37
N ASP A 535 -6.31 30.65 -25.02
CA ASP A 535 -4.92 30.35 -24.62
C ASP A 535 -4.06 31.62 -24.62
N GLU A 536 -4.00 32.32 -23.47
CA GLU A 536 -3.29 33.60 -23.31
C GLU A 536 -1.79 33.40 -23.06
N ASN A 537 -1.39 32.28 -22.44
CA ASN A 537 0.01 31.94 -22.19
C ASN A 537 0.65 31.15 -23.36
N GLY A 538 -0.16 30.53 -24.23
CA GLY A 538 0.28 29.82 -25.42
C GLY A 538 0.71 28.37 -25.18
N ASN A 539 0.29 27.75 -24.07
CA ASN A 539 0.67 26.38 -23.69
C ASN A 539 -0.20 25.32 -24.38
N GLY A 540 -1.37 25.69 -24.91
CA GLY A 540 -2.31 24.79 -25.57
C GLY A 540 -3.12 23.90 -24.61
N GLN A 541 -3.19 24.25 -23.33
CA GLN A 541 -4.01 23.63 -22.28
C GLN A 541 -4.85 24.71 -21.58
N TYR A 542 -5.96 24.32 -20.96
CA TYR A 542 -6.80 25.27 -20.21
C TYR A 542 -6.33 25.30 -18.76
N ASP A 543 -5.92 26.48 -18.26
CA ASP A 543 -5.42 26.66 -16.90
C ASP A 543 -6.49 27.27 -15.97
N LEU A 544 -6.68 26.68 -14.79
CA LEU A 544 -7.48 27.24 -13.70
C LEU A 544 -6.55 28.12 -12.83
N GLY A 545 -6.90 29.40 -12.64
CA GLY A 545 -6.13 30.30 -11.77
C GLY A 545 -6.97 30.81 -10.60
N GLU A 546 -6.35 30.88 -9.42
CA GLU A 546 -6.90 31.43 -8.16
C GLU A 546 -6.83 32.97 -8.10
N GLU A 547 -7.64 33.61 -7.22
CA GLU A 547 -7.54 35.04 -6.92
C GLU A 547 -7.27 35.31 -5.43
N CYS A 548 -6.18 36.03 -5.16
CA CYS A 548 -5.99 36.83 -3.94
C CYS A 548 -5.67 38.28 -4.35
N ILE A 549 -6.60 39.23 -4.12
CA ILE A 549 -6.40 40.65 -4.48
C ILE A 549 -6.63 41.57 -3.26
N ASP A 550 -5.55 42.27 -2.90
CA ASP A 550 -5.44 43.53 -2.14
C ASP A 550 -5.41 43.50 -0.59
N GLY A 551 -4.67 42.54 0.00
CA GLY A 551 -3.81 42.82 1.17
C GLY A 551 -4.42 43.35 2.47
N GLU A 552 -5.74 43.29 2.65
CA GLU A 552 -6.41 43.61 3.92
C GLU A 552 -7.57 42.61 4.15
N CYS A 553 -7.32 41.56 4.94
CA CYS A 553 -8.41 40.84 5.62
C CYS A 553 -8.70 41.59 6.93
N VAL A 554 -9.94 42.06 7.14
CA VAL A 554 -10.28 42.82 8.35
C VAL A 554 -11.48 42.20 9.07
N GLY A 555 -11.26 41.83 10.34
CA GLY A 555 -12.28 41.55 11.34
C GLY A 555 -12.47 40.05 11.63
N GLN A 556 -11.53 39.44 12.36
CA GLN A 556 -11.45 37.99 12.51
C GLN A 556 -11.83 37.53 13.92
N SER A 557 -12.65 36.49 14.01
CA SER A 557 -12.58 35.55 15.13
C SER A 557 -11.46 34.56 14.79
N SER A 558 -10.45 34.43 15.64
CA SER A 558 -9.38 33.46 15.43
C SER A 558 -9.69 32.16 16.19
N ILE A 559 -9.63 31.02 15.50
CA ILE A 559 -9.50 29.70 16.14
C ILE A 559 -8.01 29.39 16.18
N MET A 560 -7.52 28.82 17.28
CA MET A 560 -6.17 28.26 17.30
C MET A 560 -6.26 26.79 16.92
N LEU A 561 -5.55 26.43 15.86
CA LEU A 561 -5.24 25.04 15.54
C LEU A 561 -3.73 24.92 15.62
N PHE A 562 -3.22 24.07 16.53
CA PHE A 562 -1.79 23.78 16.62
C PHE A 562 -0.92 25.05 16.53
N GLY A 563 -1.05 25.95 17.52
CA GLY A 563 -0.29 27.20 17.58
C GLY A 563 -0.63 28.28 16.54
N LYS A 564 -1.27 27.91 15.42
CA LYS A 564 -1.63 28.85 14.35
C LYS A 564 -3.00 29.47 14.59
N ARG A 565 -3.04 30.81 14.55
CA ARG A 565 -4.29 31.57 14.50
C ARG A 565 -4.92 31.38 13.12
N VAL A 566 -5.87 30.46 13.02
CA VAL A 566 -6.76 30.34 11.88
C VAL A 566 -7.79 31.46 11.97
N ASN A 567 -7.59 32.43 11.10
CA ASN A 567 -8.51 33.53 10.96
C ASN A 567 -9.75 33.09 10.19
N ILE A 568 -10.89 33.01 10.88
CA ILE A 568 -12.17 32.75 10.23
C ILE A 568 -12.52 34.01 9.41
N LYS A 569 -12.61 33.86 8.08
CA LYS A 569 -13.06 34.92 7.17
C LYS A 569 -14.56 35.18 7.28
#